data_AF-A0A9E4KB06-F1
#
_entry.id   AF-A0A9E4KB06-F1
#
_cell.length_a   1.000
_cell.length_b   1.000
_cell.length_c   1.000
_cell.angle_alpha   90.00
_cell.angle_beta   90.00
_cell.angle_gamma   90.00
#
_symmetry.space_group_name_H-M   'P 1'
#
loop_
_entity.id
_entity.type
_entity.pdbx_description
1 polymer ?
#
loop_
_entity_poly.entity_id
_entity_poly.type
_entity_poly.pdbx_seq_one_letter_code
_entity_poly.pdbx_strand_id
1 'polypeptide(L)'
;ALDRTAKSTSISLGVTHPFSDTLQLSGDFTASKTGETPASGGVLATDATDTEFFYSFQVIKNDLLKQGDIGVFTLRYSDSDTSDTYRVGVSSRYPITNAWRVNPRLDVSYRENKENDGTRFTVSPFLRMDYRLRKDFTFELEGGVNWFEEDDGTEVTNFTDFFFYAGYRWDF
;
A
#
# COMPACT_ATOMS: atom_id res chain seq x y z
N ALA A 1 -36.80 -10.09 7.72
CA ALA A 1 -35.38 -9.74 7.89
C ALA A 1 -35.24 -8.24 7.64
N LEU A 2 -34.50 -7.51 8.48
CA LEU A 2 -34.17 -6.10 8.25
C LEU A 2 -33.05 -5.98 7.21
N ASP A 3 -33.02 -4.86 6.48
CA ASP A 3 -31.92 -4.47 5.60
C ASP A 3 -30.66 -4.19 6.44
N ARG A 4 -29.53 -4.79 6.04
CA ARG A 4 -28.24 -4.72 6.73
C ARG A 4 -27.19 -3.97 5.92
N THR A 5 -27.61 -3.13 4.98
CA THR A 5 -26.71 -2.36 4.11
C THR A 5 -26.03 -1.25 4.91
N ALA A 6 -24.74 -1.43 5.22
CA ALA A 6 -23.90 -0.37 5.78
C ALA A 6 -23.73 0.76 4.75
N LYS A 7 -23.81 2.01 5.21
CA LYS A 7 -23.50 3.18 4.38
C LYS A 7 -22.09 3.66 4.73
N SER A 8 -21.23 3.75 3.72
CA SER A 8 -19.90 4.34 3.86
C SER A 8 -19.86 5.70 3.18
N THR A 9 -19.27 6.68 3.85
CA THR A 9 -19.04 8.03 3.33
C THR A 9 -17.56 8.34 3.42
N SER A 10 -16.97 8.84 2.34
CA SER A 10 -15.57 9.26 2.32
C SER A 10 -15.39 10.58 1.59
N ILE A 11 -14.37 11.32 1.99
CA ILE A 11 -13.89 12.53 1.33
C ILE A 11 -12.38 12.43 1.17
N SER A 12 -11.88 12.72 -0.03
CA SER A 12 -10.45 12.67 -0.34
C SER A 12 -10.01 13.97 -0.98
N LEU A 13 -8.85 14.47 -0.55
CA LEU A 13 -8.18 15.66 -1.08
C LEU A 13 -6.72 15.31 -1.36
N GLY A 14 -6.26 15.61 -2.58
CA GLY A 14 -4.89 15.37 -3.00
C GLY A 14 -4.28 16.64 -3.59
N VAL A 15 -3.01 16.89 -3.28
CA VAL A 15 -2.24 18.00 -3.83
C VAL A 15 -0.91 17.46 -4.34
N THR A 16 -0.54 17.87 -5.54
CA THR A 16 0.73 17.53 -6.16
C THR A 16 1.42 18.81 -6.60
N HIS A 17 2.71 18.94 -6.28
CA HIS A 17 3.50 20.11 -6.63
C HIS A 17 4.86 19.70 -7.23
N PRO A 18 5.13 20.05 -8.50
CA PRO A 18 6.47 19.90 -9.08
C PRO A 18 7.37 21.03 -8.56
N PHE A 19 8.41 20.67 -7.81
CA PHE A 19 9.42 21.62 -7.32
C PHE A 19 10.50 21.92 -8.36
N SER A 20 10.71 20.99 -9.29
CA SER A 20 11.59 21.13 -10.45
C SER A 20 11.13 20.18 -11.56
N ASP A 21 11.86 20.16 -12.68
CA ASP A 21 11.61 19.24 -13.79
C ASP A 21 11.80 17.76 -13.40
N THR A 22 12.51 17.49 -12.29
CA THR A 22 12.84 16.13 -11.84
C THR A 22 12.36 15.79 -10.44
N LEU A 23 11.84 16.76 -9.66
CA LEU A 23 11.39 16.55 -8.30
C LEU A 23 9.93 17.00 -8.13
N GLN A 24 9.10 16.08 -7.65
CA GLN A 24 7.69 16.31 -7.35
C GLN A 24 7.36 15.81 -5.95
N LEU A 25 6.56 16.58 -5.22
CA LEU A 25 5.93 16.12 -3.98
C LEU A 25 4.44 15.92 -4.20
N SER A 26 3.89 14.91 -3.57
CA SER A 26 2.44 14.67 -3.51
C SER A 26 2.02 14.44 -2.07
N GLY A 27 0.85 14.95 -1.69
CA GLY A 27 0.22 14.69 -0.43
C GLY A 27 -1.26 14.41 -0.63
N ASP A 28 -1.77 13.40 0.05
CA ASP A 28 -3.16 13.00 -0.03
C ASP A 28 -3.72 12.80 1.37
N PHE A 29 -4.96 13.22 1.56
CA PHE A 29 -5.73 13.08 2.79
C PHE A 29 -7.07 12.46 2.45
N THR A 30 -7.49 11.46 3.22
CA THR A 30 -8.83 10.87 3.12
C THR A 30 -9.43 10.73 4.51
N ALA A 31 -10.68 11.13 4.66
CA ALA A 31 -11.49 10.80 5.83
C ALA A 31 -12.63 9.88 5.40
N SER A 32 -12.86 8.79 6.14
CA SER A 32 -13.96 7.87 5.89
C SER A 32 -14.69 7.47 7.16
N LYS A 33 -15.98 7.15 7.02
CA LYS A 33 -16.81 6.60 8.08
C LYS A 33 -17.76 5.56 7.51
N THR A 34 -17.93 4.45 8.23
CA THR A 34 -18.88 3.39 7.90
C THR A 34 -19.94 3.27 8.97
N GLY A 35 -21.21 3.30 8.58
CA GLY A 35 -22.35 3.22 9.50
C GLY A 35 -22.63 1.79 10.01
N GLU A 36 -23.36 1.72 11.12
CA GLU A 36 -23.75 0.46 11.78
C GLU A 36 -24.66 -0.41 10.89
N THR A 37 -24.69 -1.71 11.17
CA THR A 37 -25.67 -2.63 10.59
C THR A 37 -26.51 -3.29 11.69
N PRO A 38 -27.84 -3.34 11.56
CA PRO A 38 -28.68 -3.96 12.57
C PRO A 38 -28.55 -5.49 12.59
N ALA A 39 -28.84 -6.08 13.75
CA ALA A 39 -28.95 -7.53 13.89
C ALA A 39 -30.17 -8.04 13.10
N SER A 40 -29.98 -9.09 12.28
CA SER A 40 -31.06 -9.67 11.47
C SER A 40 -30.67 -11.05 10.96
N GLY A 41 -31.63 -11.99 10.97
CA GLY A 41 -31.42 -13.34 10.44
C GLY A 41 -30.42 -14.22 11.22
N GLY A 42 -30.26 -14.00 12.53
CA GLY A 42 -29.31 -14.75 13.36
C GLY A 42 -27.87 -14.22 13.34
N VAL A 43 -27.64 -13.09 12.66
CA VAL A 43 -26.35 -12.39 12.68
C VAL A 43 -26.45 -11.16 13.57
N LEU A 44 -25.41 -10.95 14.38
CA LEU A 44 -25.28 -9.81 15.27
C LEU A 44 -25.19 -8.48 14.50
N ALA A 45 -25.51 -7.39 15.19
CA ALA A 45 -25.26 -6.06 14.69
C ALA A 45 -23.75 -5.81 14.57
N THR A 46 -23.37 -4.90 13.68
CA THR A 46 -22.00 -4.36 13.64
C THR A 46 -22.07 -2.89 13.95
N ASP A 47 -21.21 -2.42 14.86
CA ASP A 47 -21.18 -1.03 15.25
C ASP A 47 -20.65 -0.15 14.10
N ALA A 48 -20.98 1.15 14.17
CA ALA A 48 -20.43 2.13 13.24
C ALA A 48 -18.96 2.38 13.58
N THR A 49 -18.13 2.63 12.57
CA THR A 49 -16.77 3.11 12.82
C THR A 49 -16.80 4.57 13.26
N ASP A 50 -15.79 4.98 14.01
CA ASP A 50 -15.43 6.38 14.10
C ASP A 50 -14.96 6.93 12.74
N THR A 51 -14.62 8.23 12.73
CA THR A 51 -14.05 8.83 11.51
C THR A 51 -12.59 8.43 11.39
N GLU A 52 -12.28 7.66 10.37
CA GLU A 52 -10.96 7.17 10.08
C GLU A 52 -10.23 8.17 9.17
N PHE A 53 -8.96 8.40 9.43
CA PHE A 53 -8.13 9.37 8.72
C PHE A 53 -6.91 8.70 8.09
N PHE A 54 -6.71 8.93 6.80
CA PHE A 54 -5.61 8.40 6.02
C PHE A 54 -4.80 9.54 5.43
N TYR A 55 -3.51 9.56 5.74
CA TYR A 55 -2.55 10.55 5.27
C TYR A 55 -1.50 9.84 4.44
N SER A 56 -1.18 10.39 3.27
CA SER A 56 -0.05 9.92 2.46
C SER A 56 0.78 11.08 1.96
N PHE A 57 2.10 10.89 1.96
CA PHE A 57 3.06 11.83 1.41
C PHE A 57 4.03 11.07 0.52
N GLN A 58 4.32 11.61 -0.65
CA GLN A 58 5.21 10.99 -1.63
C GLN A 58 6.23 12.00 -2.14
N VAL A 59 7.48 11.57 -2.20
CA VAL A 59 8.56 12.27 -2.89
C VAL A 59 8.88 11.46 -4.13
N ILE A 60 8.68 12.05 -5.30
CA ILE A 60 8.92 11.42 -6.60
C ILE A 60 10.09 12.16 -7.23
N LYS A 61 11.16 11.42 -7.54
CA LYS A 61 12.34 11.96 -8.21
C LYS A 61 12.64 11.18 -9.48
N ASN A 62 12.56 11.87 -10.61
CA ASN A 62 13.02 11.38 -11.91
C ASN A 62 14.55 11.48 -11.97
N ASP A 63 15.17 10.58 -12.73
CA ASP A 63 16.62 10.50 -12.92
C ASP A 63 17.38 10.48 -11.58
N LEU A 64 16.89 9.71 -10.60
CA LEU A 64 17.46 9.60 -9.26
C LEU A 64 18.85 8.95 -9.27
N LEU A 65 18.99 7.78 -9.92
CA LEU A 65 20.25 7.03 -10.00
C LEU A 65 20.80 6.96 -11.43
N LYS A 66 19.92 6.96 -12.43
CA LYS A 66 20.28 6.85 -13.85
C LYS A 66 19.23 7.55 -14.70
N GLN A 67 19.65 8.18 -15.79
CA GLN A 67 18.69 8.75 -16.75
C GLN A 67 17.61 7.74 -17.17
N GLY A 68 16.35 8.14 -17.05
CA GLY A 68 15.15 7.36 -17.29
C GLY A 68 14.65 6.56 -16.09
N ASP A 69 15.33 6.59 -14.94
CA ASP A 69 14.86 5.97 -13.70
C ASP A 69 13.96 6.90 -12.89
N ILE A 70 13.12 6.32 -12.04
CA ILE A 70 12.22 7.08 -11.14
C ILE A 70 12.31 6.46 -9.76
N GLY A 71 12.73 7.25 -8.78
CA GLY A 71 12.67 6.88 -7.37
C GLY A 71 11.43 7.47 -6.72
N VAL A 72 10.77 6.68 -5.87
CA VAL A 72 9.63 7.12 -5.08
C VAL A 72 9.87 6.74 -3.62
N PHE A 73 9.81 7.75 -2.75
CA PHE A 73 9.71 7.58 -1.31
C PHE A 73 8.27 7.89 -0.89
N THR A 74 7.72 7.09 0.02
CA THR A 74 6.33 7.19 0.48
C THR A 74 6.28 7.10 2.00
N LEU A 75 5.53 8.00 2.61
CA LEU A 75 5.10 7.94 4.00
C LEU A 75 3.59 7.83 4.04
N ARG A 76 3.06 6.98 4.91
CA ARG A 76 1.64 6.88 5.18
C ARG A 76 1.39 6.75 6.67
N TYR A 77 0.34 7.40 7.12
CA TYR A 77 -0.22 7.25 8.45
C TYR A 77 -1.72 7.01 8.30
N SER A 78 -2.24 6.02 8.99
CA SER A 78 -3.66 5.68 9.01
C SER A 78 -4.11 5.62 10.46
N ASP A 79 -5.02 6.50 10.84
CA ASP A 79 -5.77 6.44 12.08
C ASP A 79 -7.11 5.80 11.75
N SER A 80 -7.28 4.54 12.14
CA SER A 80 -8.54 3.81 11.95
C SER A 80 -9.21 3.54 13.29
N ASP A 81 -10.46 3.12 13.23
CA ASP A 81 -11.27 2.80 14.41
C ASP A 81 -10.62 1.70 15.25
N THR A 82 -10.00 0.72 14.60
CA THR A 82 -9.44 -0.48 15.24
C THR A 82 -7.93 -0.44 15.43
N SER A 83 -7.21 0.42 14.69
CA SER A 83 -5.75 0.46 14.74
C SER A 83 -5.13 1.75 14.19
N ASP A 84 -3.92 2.06 14.62
CA ASP A 84 -3.06 3.05 14.00
C ASP A 84 -1.96 2.36 13.19
N THR A 85 -1.68 2.82 11.97
CA THR A 85 -0.65 2.24 11.10
C THR A 85 0.26 3.29 10.52
N TYR A 86 1.56 3.10 10.71
CA TYR A 86 2.64 3.85 10.09
C TYR A 86 3.28 3.01 9.00
N ARG A 87 3.48 3.57 7.81
CA ARG A 87 4.16 2.88 6.72
C ARG A 87 5.16 3.79 6.02
N VAL A 88 6.34 3.25 5.79
CA VAL A 88 7.40 3.86 4.98
C VAL A 88 7.66 2.94 3.80
N GLY A 89 7.73 3.53 2.61
CA GLY A 89 7.98 2.80 1.37
C GLY A 89 9.06 3.47 0.55
N VAL A 90 9.92 2.67 -0.06
CA VAL A 90 10.84 3.10 -1.12
C VAL A 90 10.67 2.20 -2.31
N SER A 91 10.68 2.78 -3.50
CA SER A 91 10.71 2.02 -4.75
C SER A 91 11.54 2.76 -5.79
N SER A 92 12.12 2.02 -6.72
CA SER A 92 12.82 2.60 -7.87
C SER A 92 12.40 1.86 -9.12
N ARG A 93 11.97 2.56 -10.17
CA ARG A 93 11.74 1.98 -11.50
C ARG A 93 13.02 2.18 -12.31
N TYR A 94 13.89 1.19 -12.30
CA TYR A 94 15.22 1.26 -12.88
C TYR A 94 15.29 0.62 -14.28
N PRO A 95 15.61 1.39 -15.34
CA PRO A 95 15.81 0.85 -16.68
C PRO A 95 17.22 0.31 -16.83
N ILE A 96 17.38 -1.01 -16.66
CA ILE A 96 18.65 -1.68 -16.93
C ILE A 96 19.02 -1.47 -18.41
N THR A 97 18.07 -1.71 -19.30
CA THR A 97 18.17 -1.41 -20.75
C THR A 97 16.85 -0.81 -21.26
N ASN A 98 16.79 -0.49 -22.56
CA ASN A 98 15.54 -0.06 -23.20
C ASN A 98 14.46 -1.16 -23.23
N ALA A 99 14.87 -2.43 -23.18
CA ALA A 99 13.97 -3.58 -23.19
C ALA A 99 13.69 -4.12 -21.79
N TRP A 100 14.58 -3.92 -20.83
CA TRP A 100 14.48 -4.54 -19.50
C TRP A 100 14.45 -3.49 -18.40
N ARG A 101 13.39 -3.54 -17.59
CA ARG A 101 13.18 -2.68 -16.44
C ARG A 101 12.96 -3.53 -15.19
N VAL A 102 13.48 -3.05 -14.07
CA VAL A 102 13.25 -3.65 -12.76
C VAL A 102 12.66 -2.61 -11.84
N ASN A 103 11.80 -3.03 -10.92
CA ASN A 103 11.20 -2.19 -9.92
C ASN A 103 11.38 -2.83 -8.54
N PRO A 104 12.56 -2.68 -7.93
CA PRO A 104 12.72 -3.00 -6.51
C PRO A 104 11.85 -2.07 -5.68
N ARG A 105 11.20 -2.66 -4.68
CA ARG A 105 10.38 -1.97 -3.70
C ARG A 105 10.61 -2.58 -2.33
N LEU A 106 10.65 -1.74 -1.30
CA LEU A 106 10.67 -2.13 0.09
C LEU A 106 9.63 -1.31 0.83
N ASP A 107 8.75 -1.99 1.56
CA ASP A 107 7.85 -1.36 2.51
C ASP A 107 8.16 -1.85 3.91
N VAL A 108 8.07 -0.93 4.87
CA VAL A 108 8.11 -1.22 6.29
C VAL A 108 6.87 -0.61 6.91
N SER A 109 6.15 -1.36 7.72
CA SER A 109 4.99 -0.85 8.46
C SER A 109 4.98 -1.30 9.90
N TYR A 110 4.41 -0.44 10.73
CA TYR A 110 4.15 -0.71 12.14
C TYR A 110 2.68 -0.39 12.42
N ARG A 111 1.96 -1.35 13.00
CA ARG A 111 0.55 -1.21 13.37
C ARG A 111 0.40 -1.43 14.86
N GLU A 112 -0.39 -0.56 15.50
CA GLU A 112 -0.81 -0.68 16.89
C GLU A 112 -2.33 -0.83 16.91
N ASN A 113 -2.84 -1.86 17.54
CA ASN A 113 -4.29 -2.04 17.67
C ASN A 113 -4.82 -1.15 18.81
N LYS A 114 -6.06 -0.67 18.68
CA LYS A 114 -6.72 0.17 19.69
C LYS A 114 -7.56 -0.66 20.67
N GLU A 115 -8.01 -1.84 20.25
CA GLU A 115 -8.86 -2.74 21.07
C GLU A 115 -8.05 -3.64 22.01
N ASN A 116 -6.79 -3.90 21.69
CA ASN A 116 -5.85 -4.63 22.52
C ASN A 116 -4.47 -3.97 22.43
N ASP A 117 -3.57 -4.23 23.39
CA ASP A 117 -2.18 -3.74 23.35
C ASP A 117 -1.34 -4.44 22.25
N GLY A 118 -2.00 -5.03 21.25
CA GLY A 118 -1.37 -5.82 20.21
C GLY A 118 -0.71 -4.94 19.15
N THR A 119 0.46 -5.37 18.68
CA THR A 119 1.24 -4.65 17.68
C THR A 119 1.69 -5.57 16.56
N ARG A 120 1.92 -5.01 15.38
CA ARG A 120 2.47 -5.75 14.25
C ARG A 120 3.54 -4.93 13.53
N PHE A 121 4.75 -5.48 13.47
CA PHE A 121 5.83 -4.95 12.65
C PHE A 121 5.96 -5.77 11.37
N THR A 122 6.10 -5.12 10.23
CA THR A 122 6.11 -5.79 8.92
C THR A 122 7.20 -5.21 8.03
N VAL A 123 7.95 -6.08 7.36
CA VAL A 123 8.96 -5.75 6.36
C VAL A 123 8.69 -6.55 5.10
N SER A 124 8.49 -5.84 4.00
CA SER A 124 8.04 -6.45 2.76
C SER A 124 8.92 -6.00 1.58
N PRO A 125 9.97 -6.77 1.24
CA PRO A 125 10.71 -6.60 0.00
C PRO A 125 9.94 -7.21 -1.18
N PHE A 126 9.89 -6.47 -2.29
CA PHE A 126 9.27 -6.88 -3.54
C PHE A 126 10.16 -6.51 -4.73
N LEU A 127 10.09 -7.31 -5.79
CA LEU A 127 10.76 -7.03 -7.05
C LEU A 127 9.82 -7.35 -8.20
N ARG A 128 9.54 -6.33 -9.02
CA ARG A 128 8.90 -6.50 -10.32
C ARG A 128 9.92 -6.36 -11.44
N MET A 129 9.75 -7.10 -12.52
CA MET A 129 10.58 -7.05 -13.72
C MET A 129 9.69 -7.05 -14.96
N ASP A 130 9.93 -6.09 -15.85
CA ASP A 130 9.26 -6.02 -17.15
C ASP A 130 10.31 -6.21 -18.25
N TYR A 131 10.10 -7.20 -19.11
CA TYR A 131 10.98 -7.49 -20.25
C TYR A 131 10.22 -7.38 -21.58
N ARG A 132 10.55 -6.36 -22.35
CA ARG A 132 9.99 -6.09 -23.67
C ARG A 132 10.73 -6.91 -24.72
N LEU A 133 10.09 -7.98 -25.20
CA LEU A 133 10.62 -8.82 -26.28
C LEU A 133 10.48 -8.12 -27.64
N ARG A 134 9.33 -7.46 -27.87
CA ARG A 134 9.01 -6.69 -29.09
C ARG A 134 8.24 -5.42 -28.71
N LYS A 135 8.04 -4.50 -29.66
CA LYS A 135 7.33 -3.24 -29.39
C LYS A 135 5.90 -3.47 -28.86
N ASP A 136 5.29 -4.56 -29.29
CA ASP A 136 3.94 -5.02 -28.98
C ASP A 136 3.91 -6.08 -27.88
N PHE A 137 5.04 -6.68 -27.47
CA PHE A 137 5.04 -7.82 -26.56
C PHE A 137 5.96 -7.63 -25.35
N THR A 138 5.40 -7.71 -24.16
CA THR A 138 6.10 -7.55 -22.87
C THR A 138 5.81 -8.72 -21.94
N PHE A 139 6.84 -9.30 -21.32
CA PHE A 139 6.70 -10.22 -20.19
C PHE A 139 6.82 -9.45 -18.88
N GLU A 140 6.01 -9.84 -17.90
CA GLU A 140 5.98 -9.23 -16.57
C GLU A 140 6.19 -10.34 -15.52
N LEU A 141 7.14 -10.14 -14.63
CA LEU A 141 7.41 -11.03 -13.50
C LEU A 141 7.37 -10.21 -12.22
N GLU A 142 6.76 -10.74 -11.17
CA GLU A 142 6.73 -10.09 -9.87
C GLU A 142 6.88 -11.13 -8.77
N GLY A 143 7.63 -10.80 -7.73
CA GLY A 143 7.72 -11.64 -6.56
C GLY A 143 8.10 -10.83 -5.35
N GLY A 144 7.79 -11.37 -4.18
CA GLY A 144 8.13 -10.73 -2.93
C GLY A 144 7.95 -11.63 -1.74
N VAL A 145 8.43 -11.11 -0.62
CA VAL A 145 8.37 -11.77 0.68
C VAL A 145 7.78 -10.77 1.66
N ASN A 146 6.98 -11.26 2.59
CA ASN A 146 6.41 -10.47 3.65
C ASN A 146 6.77 -11.11 4.99
N TRP A 147 7.60 -10.43 5.77
CA TRP A 147 7.95 -10.84 7.12
C TRP A 147 7.19 -9.97 8.10
N PHE A 148 6.51 -10.57 9.07
CA PHE A 148 5.87 -9.81 10.13
C PHE A 148 5.94 -10.51 11.47
N GLU A 149 6.14 -9.70 12.49
CA GLU A 149 6.04 -10.09 13.89
C GLU A 149 4.73 -9.51 14.42
N GLU A 150 3.96 -10.34 15.10
CA GLU A 150 2.69 -9.98 15.73
C GLU A 150 2.80 -10.28 17.22
N ASP A 151 2.60 -9.24 18.03
CA ASP A 151 2.46 -9.33 19.48
C ASP A 151 1.00 -9.09 19.80
N ASP A 152 0.29 -10.06 20.37
CA ASP A 152 -1.12 -9.91 20.77
C ASP A 152 -1.27 -9.52 22.25
N GLY A 153 -0.19 -9.08 22.90
CA GLY A 153 -0.13 -8.71 24.32
C GLY A 153 0.14 -9.88 25.26
N THR A 154 0.00 -11.11 24.77
CA THR A 154 0.29 -12.35 25.54
C THR A 154 1.32 -13.25 24.89
N GLU A 155 1.47 -13.18 23.56
CA GLU A 155 2.37 -14.03 22.78
C GLU A 155 2.90 -13.23 21.60
N VAL A 156 4.17 -13.48 21.25
CA VAL A 156 4.83 -12.91 20.08
C VAL A 156 5.03 -14.01 19.06
N THR A 157 4.46 -13.84 17.87
CA THR A 157 4.52 -14.81 16.77
C THR A 157 5.15 -14.18 15.53
N ASN A 158 6.00 -14.95 14.87
CA ASN A 158 6.69 -14.54 13.64
C ASN A 158 6.14 -15.29 12.43
N PHE A 159 5.86 -14.56 11.36
CA PHE A 159 5.29 -15.09 10.13
C PHE A 159 6.12 -14.70 8.90
N THR A 160 6.02 -15.52 7.85
CA THR A 160 6.68 -15.28 6.57
C THR A 160 5.81 -15.77 5.44
N ASP A 161 5.37 -14.84 4.60
CA ASP A 161 4.63 -15.14 3.38
C ASP A 161 5.50 -14.84 2.16
N PHE A 162 5.31 -15.62 1.09
CA PHE A 162 5.95 -15.38 -0.19
C PHE A 162 4.93 -15.50 -1.31
N PHE A 163 5.17 -14.75 -2.40
CA PHE A 163 4.34 -14.85 -3.58
C PHE A 163 5.17 -14.65 -4.85
N PHE A 164 4.60 -15.10 -5.96
CA PHE A 164 5.18 -14.95 -7.27
C PHE A 164 4.07 -14.88 -8.34
N TYR A 165 4.24 -13.97 -9.29
CA TYR A 165 3.37 -13.78 -10.44
C TYR A 165 4.19 -13.72 -11.72
N ALA A 166 3.62 -14.26 -12.78
CA ALA A 166 4.15 -14.16 -14.13
C ALA A 166 3.01 -13.85 -15.10
N GLY A 167 3.25 -12.92 -16.02
CA GLY A 167 2.26 -12.47 -16.99
C GLY A 167 2.92 -12.02 -18.28
N TYR A 168 2.08 -11.72 -19.27
CA TYR A 168 2.51 -11.10 -20.52
C TYR A 168 1.45 -10.11 -20.99
N ARG A 169 1.87 -9.10 -21.74
CA ARG A 169 1.01 -8.11 -22.39
C ARG A 169 1.32 -8.06 -23.88
N TRP A 170 0.26 -8.15 -24.68
CA TRP A 170 0.32 -7.98 -26.13
C TRP A 170 -0.55 -6.79 -26.54
N ASP A 171 0.09 -5.75 -27.07
CA ASP A 171 -0.55 -4.51 -27.52
C ASP A 171 -0.77 -4.59 -29.05
N PHE A 172 -2.03 -4.62 -29.51
CA PHE A 172 -2.42 -4.81 -30.92
C PHE A 172 -2.89 -3.53 -31.61
#